data_AF-A0A8C3WP24-F1
#
_entry.id   AF-A0A8C3WP24-F1
#
_cell.length_a   1.000
_cell.length_b   1.000
_cell.length_c   1.000
_cell.angle_alpha   90.00
_cell.angle_beta   90.00
_cell.angle_gamma   90.00
#
_symmetry.space_group_name_H-M   'P 1'
#
loop_
_entity.id
_entity.type
_entity.pdbx_description
1 polymer ?
#
loop_
_entity_poly.entity_id
_entity_poly.type
_entity_poly.pdbx_seq_one_letter_code
_entity_poly.pdbx_strand_id
1 'polypeptide(L)'
;MEMNALRGQVGGDVNVEMDAAPGVDLSRILNEMRDQYEKMAEKNRKDAEDWFFSKTEELNREVATSTEALQSSRTEITELRRTVQNLEIELQSQLSMKASLEGSLVETENRYCVQLSQIQGLIGGVEEQLAQLRCEMEQQNQEYKILLDVKTRLEQEIATYRRLLEGEDAHLAAQYSSSLVPQPSREATVTREVRAVVEEVQDGKVVSSREQVHRSTH
;
A
#
# COMPACT_ATOMS: atom_id res chain seq x y z
N MET A 1 86.14 -83.87 -104.69
CA MET A 1 87.23 -83.37 -105.55
C MET A 1 86.68 -82.08 -106.16
N GLU A 2 87.19 -80.88 -105.92
CA GLU A 2 88.58 -80.44 -105.79
C GLU A 2 88.74 -79.37 -104.68
N MET A 3 89.96 -79.27 -104.17
CA MET A 3 90.44 -78.38 -103.11
C MET A 3 91.12 -77.15 -103.69
N ASN A 4 91.11 -76.06 -102.91
CA ASN A 4 92.13 -75.02 -102.80
C ASN A 4 92.61 -74.27 -104.06
N ALA A 5 92.24 -72.98 -104.11
CA ALA A 5 93.10 -71.97 -104.71
C ALA A 5 93.00 -70.62 -103.97
N LEU A 6 94.11 -70.28 -103.30
CA LEU A 6 94.71 -68.95 -103.27
C LEU A 6 94.20 -67.93 -102.23
N ARG A 7 94.83 -68.08 -101.07
CA ARG A 7 95.22 -67.03 -100.13
C ARG A 7 96.22 -66.04 -100.77
N GLY A 8 95.95 -64.75 -100.58
CA GLY A 8 96.96 -63.70 -100.42
C GLY A 8 97.05 -62.66 -101.55
N GLN A 9 96.71 -61.40 -101.25
CA GLN A 9 97.67 -60.29 -101.12
C GLN A 9 97.06 -58.91 -101.48
N VAL A 10 97.51 -57.90 -100.72
CA VAL A 10 97.46 -56.43 -100.93
C VAL A 10 96.35 -55.68 -100.18
N GLY A 11 96.80 -54.81 -99.26
CA GLY A 11 96.15 -53.50 -99.07
C GLY A 11 96.21 -52.90 -97.68
N GLY A 12 97.36 -52.32 -97.31
CA GLY A 12 97.42 -51.04 -96.60
C GLY A 12 96.91 -50.96 -95.16
N ASP A 13 97.86 -50.86 -94.24
CA ASP A 13 97.71 -50.18 -92.96
C ASP A 13 97.18 -48.74 -93.19
N VAL A 14 95.98 -48.45 -92.71
CA VAL A 14 95.42 -47.10 -92.64
C VAL A 14 94.86 -46.91 -91.24
N ASN A 15 95.74 -46.47 -90.34
CA ASN A 15 95.37 -45.94 -89.04
C ASN A 15 94.59 -44.62 -89.23
N VAL A 16 93.27 -44.67 -89.10
CA VAL A 16 92.42 -43.48 -88.98
C VAL A 16 92.00 -43.37 -87.52
N GLU A 17 92.76 -42.59 -86.74
CA GLU A 17 92.27 -42.05 -85.47
C GLU A 17 91.12 -41.09 -85.79
N MET A 18 89.90 -41.59 -85.69
CA MET A 18 88.71 -40.74 -85.68
C MET A 18 88.39 -40.45 -84.22
N ASP A 19 88.75 -39.24 -83.79
CA ASP A 19 88.42 -38.66 -82.49
C ASP A 19 86.89 -38.63 -82.32
N ALA A 20 86.36 -39.64 -81.61
CA ALA A 20 84.96 -39.69 -81.24
C ALA A 20 84.74 -38.69 -80.09
N ALA A 21 84.11 -37.56 -80.40
CA ALA A 21 83.63 -36.62 -79.40
C ALA A 21 82.91 -37.38 -78.27
N PRO A 22 83.12 -37.04 -76.99
CA PRO A 22 82.65 -37.84 -75.86
C PRO A 22 81.15 -38.12 -76.02
N GLY A 23 80.78 -39.40 -76.07
CA GLY A 23 79.39 -39.81 -76.23
C GLY A 23 78.51 -39.14 -75.19
N VAL A 24 77.38 -38.57 -75.62
CA VAL A 24 76.38 -38.00 -74.71
C VAL A 24 75.96 -39.10 -73.74
N ASP A 25 76.33 -38.93 -72.47
CA ASP A 25 76.06 -39.88 -71.42
C ASP A 25 74.57 -39.86 -71.06
N LEU A 26 73.80 -40.70 -71.74
CA LEU A 26 72.37 -40.88 -71.56
C LEU A 26 72.02 -41.26 -70.10
N SER A 27 72.93 -41.96 -69.41
CA SER A 27 72.79 -42.35 -68.01
C SER A 27 72.75 -41.12 -67.10
N ARG A 28 73.60 -40.13 -67.37
CA ARG A 28 73.63 -38.86 -66.65
C ARG A 28 72.33 -38.06 -66.82
N ILE A 29 71.80 -38.00 -68.05
CA ILE A 29 70.54 -37.27 -68.35
C ILE A 29 69.33 -37.94 -67.70
N LEU A 30 69.26 -39.28 -67.73
CA LEU A 30 68.20 -40.04 -67.05
C LEU A 30 68.26 -39.87 -65.53
N ASN A 31 69.45 -39.85 -64.93
CA ASN A 31 69.61 -39.57 -63.49
C ASN A 31 69.22 -38.13 -63.13
N GLU A 32 69.58 -37.15 -63.95
CA GLU A 32 69.16 -35.75 -63.74
C GLU A 32 67.64 -35.60 -63.84
N MET A 33 67.01 -36.21 -64.84
CA MET A 33 65.54 -36.25 -64.97
C MET A 33 64.89 -36.92 -63.75
N ARG A 34 65.47 -38.02 -63.26
CA ARG A 34 65.00 -38.69 -62.04
C ARG A 34 65.11 -37.76 -60.83
N ASP A 35 66.25 -37.11 -60.64
CA ASP A 35 66.47 -36.18 -59.52
C ASP A 35 65.52 -34.98 -59.57
N GLN A 36 65.23 -34.45 -60.75
CA GLN A 36 64.21 -33.40 -60.96
C GLN A 36 62.80 -33.88 -60.57
N TYR A 37 62.42 -35.09 -60.98
CA TYR A 37 61.13 -35.67 -60.61
C TYR A 37 61.04 -35.99 -59.12
N GLU A 38 62.09 -36.53 -58.52
CA GLU A 38 62.16 -36.82 -57.09
C GLU A 38 61.98 -35.51 -56.29
N LYS A 39 62.68 -34.43 -56.66
CA LYS A 39 62.52 -33.10 -56.06
C LYS A 39 61.11 -32.54 -56.24
N MET A 40 60.51 -32.71 -57.43
CA MET A 40 59.15 -32.23 -57.69
C MET A 40 58.11 -33.01 -56.89
N ALA A 41 58.26 -34.34 -56.79
CA ALA A 41 57.39 -35.19 -56.00
C ALA A 41 57.51 -34.89 -54.50
N GLU A 42 58.74 -34.70 -54.01
CA GLU A 42 59.01 -34.32 -52.62
C GLU A 42 58.45 -32.94 -52.30
N LYS A 43 58.62 -31.96 -53.19
CA LYS A 43 58.02 -30.63 -53.04
C LYS A 43 56.49 -30.70 -53.02
N ASN A 44 55.87 -31.41 -53.96
CA ASN A 44 54.41 -31.57 -54.01
C ASN A 44 53.89 -32.26 -52.74
N ARG A 45 54.57 -33.32 -52.28
CA ARG A 45 54.24 -33.99 -51.02
C ARG A 45 54.27 -33.01 -49.85
N LYS A 46 55.33 -32.19 -49.74
CA LYS A 46 55.46 -31.20 -48.68
C LYS A 46 54.39 -30.10 -48.76
N ASP A 47 54.14 -29.56 -49.96
CA ASP A 47 53.13 -28.53 -50.19
C ASP A 47 51.71 -29.07 -49.85
N ALA A 48 51.43 -30.33 -50.17
CA ALA A 48 50.18 -30.99 -49.81
C ALA A 48 50.06 -31.18 -48.29
N GLU A 49 51.11 -31.70 -47.63
CA GLU A 49 51.17 -31.83 -46.17
C GLU A 49 50.92 -30.47 -45.49
N ASP A 50 51.65 -29.44 -45.88
CA ASP A 50 51.51 -28.08 -45.32
C ASP A 50 50.10 -27.51 -45.55
N TRP A 51 49.51 -27.74 -46.73
CA TRP A 51 48.13 -27.35 -47.02
C TRP A 51 47.11 -28.09 -46.15
N PHE A 52 47.27 -29.41 -45.99
CA PHE A 52 46.41 -30.22 -45.12
C PHE A 52 46.51 -29.78 -43.66
N PHE A 53 47.73 -29.53 -43.16
CA PHE A 53 47.93 -29.03 -41.79
C PHE A 53 47.28 -27.66 -41.61
N SER A 54 47.49 -26.73 -42.55
CA SER A 54 46.88 -25.39 -42.49
C SER A 54 45.35 -25.46 -42.48
N LYS A 55 44.74 -26.28 -43.35
CA LYS A 55 43.28 -26.44 -43.38
C LYS A 55 42.73 -27.12 -42.13
N THR A 56 43.44 -28.10 -41.59
CA THR A 56 43.05 -28.77 -40.35
C THR A 56 43.14 -27.81 -39.16
N GLU A 57 44.15 -26.95 -39.11
CA GLU A 57 44.31 -25.95 -38.07
C GLU A 57 43.23 -24.86 -38.15
N GLU A 58 42.90 -24.40 -39.35
CA GLU A 58 41.80 -23.45 -39.60
C GLU A 58 40.45 -24.02 -39.15
N LEU A 59 40.14 -25.27 -39.55
CA LEU A 59 38.91 -25.94 -39.15
C LEU A 59 38.84 -26.14 -37.63
N ASN A 60 39.95 -26.52 -37.00
CA ASN A 60 40.00 -26.65 -35.53
C ASN A 60 39.77 -25.31 -34.83
N ARG A 61 40.33 -24.20 -35.34
CA ARG A 61 40.02 -22.86 -34.82
C ARG A 61 38.55 -22.53 -34.97
N GLU A 62 37.96 -22.76 -36.13
CA GLU A 62 36.55 -22.46 -36.38
C GLU A 62 35.64 -23.28 -35.47
N VAL A 63 35.92 -24.57 -35.30
CA VAL A 63 35.20 -25.44 -34.36
C VAL A 63 35.36 -24.95 -32.92
N ALA A 64 36.56 -24.54 -32.50
CA ALA A 64 36.78 -24.00 -31.17
C ALA A 64 35.97 -22.72 -30.93
N THR A 65 36.05 -21.75 -31.84
CA THR A 65 35.29 -20.49 -31.75
C THR A 65 33.78 -20.74 -31.79
N SER A 66 33.30 -21.62 -32.68
CA SER A 66 31.88 -21.99 -32.74
C SER A 66 31.43 -22.67 -31.43
N THR A 67 32.28 -23.50 -30.83
CA THR A 67 31.97 -24.16 -29.56
C THR A 67 31.89 -23.14 -28.43
N GLU A 68 32.83 -22.20 -28.36
CA GLU A 68 32.80 -21.10 -27.38
C GLU A 68 31.55 -20.23 -27.52
N ALA A 69 31.19 -19.84 -28.74
CA ALA A 69 29.98 -19.07 -29.02
C ALA A 69 28.71 -19.83 -28.57
N LEU A 70 28.63 -21.14 -28.83
CA LEU A 70 27.53 -21.98 -28.37
C LEU A 70 27.47 -22.08 -26.84
N GLN A 71 28.62 -22.21 -26.16
CA GLN A 71 28.66 -22.22 -24.70
C GLN A 71 28.21 -20.88 -24.12
N SER A 72 28.68 -19.77 -24.67
CA SER A 72 28.28 -18.42 -24.26
C SER A 72 26.77 -18.17 -24.46
N SER A 73 26.23 -18.55 -25.62
CA SER A 73 24.78 -18.46 -25.87
C SER A 73 23.99 -19.34 -24.90
N ARG A 74 24.48 -20.55 -24.61
CA ARG A 74 23.84 -21.44 -23.63
C ARG A 74 23.82 -20.82 -22.24
N THR A 75 24.91 -20.19 -21.78
CA THR A 75 24.96 -19.50 -20.49
C THR A 75 23.98 -18.33 -20.46
N GLU A 76 23.94 -17.51 -21.52
CA GLU A 76 23.00 -16.38 -21.62
C GLU A 76 21.54 -16.85 -21.56
N ILE A 77 21.18 -17.93 -22.27
CA ILE A 77 19.83 -18.52 -22.18
C ILE A 77 19.51 -18.97 -20.76
N THR A 78 20.46 -19.58 -20.04
CA THR A 78 20.22 -20.00 -18.66
C THR A 78 20.06 -18.83 -17.70
N GLU A 79 20.82 -17.76 -17.89
CA GLU A 79 20.70 -16.53 -17.11
C GLU A 79 19.36 -15.84 -17.39
N LEU A 80 18.98 -15.69 -18.65
CA LEU A 80 17.69 -15.12 -19.03
C LEU A 80 16.53 -15.93 -18.44
N ARG A 81 16.57 -17.27 -18.50
CA ARG A 81 15.56 -18.12 -17.84
C ARG A 81 15.48 -17.87 -16.34
N ARG A 82 16.63 -17.74 -15.66
CA ARG A 82 16.68 -17.42 -14.23
C ARG A 82 16.10 -16.03 -13.93
N THR A 83 16.39 -15.02 -14.77
CA THR A 83 15.82 -13.68 -14.61
C THR A 83 14.30 -13.68 -14.77
N VAL A 84 13.77 -14.40 -15.76
CA VAL A 84 12.32 -14.56 -15.96
C VAL A 84 11.67 -15.20 -14.73
N GLN A 85 12.22 -16.29 -14.22
CA GLN A 85 11.71 -16.93 -13.00
C GLN A 85 11.72 -15.98 -11.79
N ASN A 86 12.79 -15.21 -11.62
CA ASN A 86 12.87 -14.22 -10.54
C ASN A 86 11.81 -13.12 -10.69
N LEU A 87 11.58 -12.63 -11.91
CA LEU A 87 10.56 -11.62 -12.20
C LEU A 87 9.14 -12.17 -12.00
N GLU A 88 8.90 -13.44 -12.34
CA GLU A 88 7.62 -14.12 -12.08
C GLU A 88 7.35 -14.23 -10.57
N ILE A 89 8.37 -14.60 -9.77
CA ILE A 89 8.25 -14.66 -8.30
C ILE A 89 7.98 -13.26 -7.73
N GLU A 90 8.71 -12.24 -8.19
CA GLU A 90 8.50 -10.86 -7.76
C GLU A 90 7.07 -10.40 -8.10
N LEU A 91 6.58 -10.70 -9.31
CA LEU A 91 5.21 -10.39 -9.71
C LEU A 91 4.19 -11.06 -8.78
N GLN A 92 4.37 -12.35 -8.46
CA GLN A 92 3.46 -13.05 -7.53
C GLN A 92 3.51 -12.47 -6.10
N SER A 93 4.69 -12.07 -5.64
CA SER A 93 4.88 -11.37 -4.36
C SER A 93 4.11 -10.05 -4.34
N GLN A 94 4.26 -9.23 -5.39
CA GLN A 94 3.55 -7.94 -5.51
C GLN A 94 2.03 -8.11 -5.60
N LEU A 95 1.54 -9.12 -6.33
CA LEU A 95 0.11 -9.45 -6.37
C LEU A 95 -0.42 -9.86 -5.00
N SER A 96 0.34 -10.65 -4.25
CA SER A 96 -0.02 -11.06 -2.89
C SER A 96 -0.04 -9.87 -1.93
N MET A 97 0.95 -8.99 -2.02
CA MET A 97 1.00 -7.75 -1.23
C MET A 97 -0.19 -6.83 -1.56
N LYS A 98 -0.49 -6.65 -2.85
CA LYS A 98 -1.65 -5.89 -3.31
C LYS A 98 -2.94 -6.44 -2.71
N ALA A 99 -3.18 -7.75 -2.82
CA ALA A 99 -4.40 -8.38 -2.29
C ALA A 99 -4.52 -8.20 -0.76
N SER A 100 -3.40 -8.29 -0.03
CA SER A 100 -3.36 -8.05 1.42
C SER A 100 -3.72 -6.60 1.76
N LEU A 101 -3.18 -5.63 1.02
CA LEU A 101 -3.48 -4.21 1.23
C LEU A 101 -4.94 -3.88 0.89
N GLU A 102 -5.47 -4.41 -0.20
CA GLU A 102 -6.90 -4.27 -0.56
C GLU A 102 -7.80 -4.89 0.52
N GLY A 103 -7.43 -6.06 1.05
CA GLY A 103 -8.14 -6.69 2.16
C GLY A 103 -8.13 -5.84 3.43
N SER A 104 -6.97 -5.30 3.81
CA SER A 104 -6.83 -4.41 4.96
C SER A 104 -7.63 -3.12 4.78
N LEU A 105 -7.64 -2.54 3.57
CA LEU A 105 -8.44 -1.35 3.27
C LEU A 105 -9.93 -1.63 3.52
N VAL A 106 -10.47 -2.69 2.94
CA VAL A 106 -11.87 -3.09 3.11
C VAL A 106 -12.21 -3.37 4.58
N GLU A 107 -11.30 -4.02 5.33
CA GLU A 107 -11.48 -4.25 6.76
C GLU A 107 -11.56 -2.91 7.53
N THR A 108 -10.67 -1.96 7.24
CA THR A 108 -10.70 -0.64 7.89
C THR A 108 -11.95 0.14 7.54
N GLU A 109 -12.37 0.17 6.27
CA GLU A 109 -13.60 0.82 5.82
C GLU A 109 -14.83 0.26 6.54
N ASN A 110 -14.94 -1.07 6.60
CA ASN A 110 -16.03 -1.74 7.32
C ASN A 110 -16.02 -1.40 8.81
N ARG A 111 -14.83 -1.39 9.45
CA ARG A 111 -14.70 -1.00 10.85
C ARG A 111 -15.20 0.42 11.10
N TYR A 112 -14.81 1.38 10.26
CA TYR A 112 -15.26 2.77 10.37
C TYR A 112 -16.76 2.92 10.08
N CYS A 113 -17.29 2.18 9.09
CA CYS A 113 -18.72 2.15 8.79
C CYS A 113 -19.55 1.70 10.00
N VAL A 114 -19.13 0.61 10.66
CA VAL A 114 -19.78 0.10 11.87
C VAL A 114 -19.69 1.12 13.01
N GLN A 115 -18.53 1.71 13.24
CA GLN A 115 -18.35 2.74 14.28
C GLN A 115 -19.24 3.96 14.03
N LEU A 116 -19.33 4.42 12.79
CA LEU A 116 -20.18 5.55 12.41
C LEU A 116 -21.66 5.22 12.62
N SER A 117 -22.10 4.04 12.20
CA SER A 117 -23.47 3.55 12.43
C SER A 117 -23.82 3.48 13.92
N GLN A 118 -22.89 3.00 14.75
CA GLN A 118 -23.07 2.96 16.20
C GLN A 118 -23.23 4.36 16.81
N ILE A 119 -22.36 5.31 16.42
CA ILE A 119 -22.45 6.70 16.89
C ILE A 119 -23.78 7.33 16.43
N GLN A 120 -24.18 7.08 15.18
CA GLN A 120 -25.42 7.61 14.64
C GLN A 120 -26.65 7.03 15.36
N GLY A 121 -26.61 5.75 15.75
CA GLY A 121 -27.63 5.15 16.61
C GLY A 121 -27.71 5.79 18.00
N LEU A 122 -26.56 6.10 18.62
CA LEU A 122 -26.51 6.81 19.90
C LEU A 122 -27.09 8.22 19.80
N ILE A 123 -26.72 8.96 18.74
CA ILE A 123 -27.27 10.29 18.47
C ILE A 123 -28.79 10.21 18.33
N GLY A 124 -29.29 9.29 17.50
CA GLY A 124 -30.73 9.11 17.31
C GLY A 124 -31.47 8.80 18.61
N GLY A 125 -30.91 7.94 19.47
CA GLY A 125 -31.50 7.64 20.79
C GLY A 125 -31.55 8.86 21.72
N VAL A 126 -30.51 9.69 21.73
CA VAL A 126 -30.49 10.94 22.52
C VAL A 126 -31.46 11.98 21.96
N GLU A 127 -31.54 12.11 20.63
CA GLU A 127 -32.50 13.00 19.97
C GLU A 127 -33.95 12.61 20.28
N GLU A 128 -34.25 11.31 20.28
CA GLU A 128 -35.57 10.79 20.65
C GLU A 128 -35.90 11.09 22.13
N GLN A 129 -34.97 10.81 23.05
CA GLN A 129 -35.15 11.14 24.48
C GLN A 129 -35.39 12.63 24.69
N LEU A 130 -34.66 13.48 23.97
CA LEU A 130 -34.81 14.94 24.06
C LEU A 130 -36.16 15.40 23.50
N ALA A 131 -36.63 14.81 22.40
CA ALA A 131 -37.94 15.09 21.85
C ALA A 131 -39.07 14.67 22.82
N GLN A 132 -38.93 13.50 23.45
CA GLN A 132 -39.87 13.00 24.45
C GLN A 132 -39.94 13.94 25.67
N LEU A 133 -38.79 14.32 26.24
CA LEU A 133 -38.73 15.23 27.39
C LEU A 133 -39.36 16.60 27.08
N ARG A 134 -39.14 17.12 25.85
CA ARG A 134 -39.79 18.37 25.40
C ARG A 134 -41.31 18.24 25.36
N CYS A 135 -41.82 17.11 24.86
CA CYS A 135 -43.26 16.85 24.83
C CYS A 135 -43.84 16.76 26.25
N GLU A 136 -43.17 16.03 27.15
CA GLU A 136 -43.58 15.92 28.56
C GLU A 136 -43.57 17.27 29.27
N MET A 137 -42.54 18.09 29.04
CA MET A 137 -42.45 19.43 29.61
C MET A 137 -43.58 20.35 29.13
N GLU A 138 -43.93 20.30 27.84
CA GLU A 138 -45.06 21.08 27.31
C GLU A 138 -46.39 20.63 27.94
N GLN A 139 -46.58 19.31 28.09
CA GLN A 139 -47.75 18.76 28.78
C GLN A 139 -47.82 19.24 30.23
N GLN A 140 -46.72 19.13 30.99
CA GLN A 140 -46.66 19.62 32.37
C GLN A 140 -46.91 21.13 32.48
N ASN A 141 -46.43 21.91 31.51
CA ASN A 141 -46.70 23.35 31.46
C ASN A 141 -48.20 23.64 31.31
N GLN A 142 -48.89 22.87 30.46
CA GLN A 142 -50.32 22.99 30.27
C GLN A 142 -51.10 22.58 31.52
N GLU A 143 -50.74 21.48 32.17
CA GLU A 143 -51.33 21.05 33.43
C GLU A 143 -51.13 22.09 34.55
N TYR A 144 -49.93 22.69 34.63
CA TYR A 144 -49.62 23.75 35.57
C TYR A 144 -50.49 25.00 35.35
N LYS A 145 -50.70 25.42 34.10
CA LYS A 145 -51.60 26.54 33.77
C LYS A 145 -53.02 26.28 34.25
N ILE A 146 -53.56 25.09 33.99
CA ILE A 146 -54.90 24.71 34.46
C ILE A 146 -54.98 24.75 35.99
N LEU A 147 -53.98 24.22 36.67
CA LEU A 147 -53.94 24.23 38.14
C LEU A 147 -53.86 25.66 38.70
N LEU A 148 -53.08 26.54 38.06
CA LEU A 148 -52.99 27.95 38.41
C LEU A 148 -54.34 28.66 38.24
N ASP A 149 -55.06 28.41 37.16
CA ASP A 149 -56.40 28.96 36.92
C ASP A 149 -57.39 28.51 38.00
N VAL A 150 -57.38 27.23 38.39
CA VAL A 150 -58.22 26.73 39.48
C VAL A 150 -57.84 27.37 40.81
N LYS A 151 -56.55 27.48 41.11
CA LYS A 151 -56.05 28.11 42.34
C LYS A 151 -56.48 29.57 42.43
N THR A 152 -56.34 30.34 41.35
CA THR A 152 -56.76 31.75 41.34
C THR A 152 -58.27 31.91 41.52
N ARG A 153 -59.09 31.02 40.93
CA ARG A 153 -60.54 31.01 41.16
C ARG A 153 -60.88 30.71 42.62
N LEU A 154 -60.26 29.70 43.23
CA LEU A 154 -60.49 29.37 44.64
C LEU A 154 -60.07 30.50 45.58
N GLU A 155 -58.98 31.21 45.29
CA GLU A 155 -58.57 32.39 46.05
C GLU A 155 -59.60 33.52 45.98
N GLN A 156 -60.21 33.74 44.81
CA GLN A 156 -61.31 34.70 44.66
C GLN A 156 -62.53 34.27 45.48
N GLU A 157 -62.92 33.00 45.41
CA GLU A 157 -64.02 32.45 46.22
C GLU A 157 -63.75 32.66 47.72
N ILE A 158 -62.57 32.30 48.22
CA ILE A 158 -62.18 32.52 49.63
C ILE A 158 -62.24 34.00 50.00
N ALA A 159 -61.76 34.90 49.14
CA ALA A 159 -61.83 36.34 49.39
C ALA A 159 -63.29 36.83 49.47
N THR A 160 -64.18 36.31 48.63
CA THR A 160 -65.62 36.61 48.71
C THR A 160 -66.25 36.05 49.98
N TYR A 161 -65.94 34.81 50.37
CA TYR A 161 -66.42 34.21 51.61
C TYR A 161 -65.97 35.03 52.82
N ARG A 162 -64.69 35.43 52.90
CA ARG A 162 -64.19 36.30 53.98
C ARG A 162 -64.96 37.61 54.06
N ARG A 163 -65.22 38.28 52.93
CA ARG A 163 -65.99 39.52 52.89
C ARG A 163 -67.43 39.33 53.38
N LEU A 164 -68.08 38.22 53.01
CA LEU A 164 -69.44 37.91 53.47
C LEU A 164 -69.47 37.63 54.97
N LEU A 165 -68.53 36.84 55.49
CA LEU A 165 -68.41 36.58 56.93
C LEU A 165 -68.11 37.87 57.71
N GLU A 166 -67.20 38.72 57.23
CA GLU A 166 -66.93 40.03 57.84
C GLU A 166 -68.16 40.95 57.83
N GLY A 167 -68.99 40.88 56.79
CA GLY A 167 -70.26 41.62 56.69
C GLY A 167 -71.35 41.10 57.62
N GLU A 168 -71.47 39.78 57.80
CA GLU A 168 -72.34 39.15 58.79
C GLU A 168 -71.85 39.41 60.22
N ASP A 169 -70.54 39.31 60.47
CA ASP A 169 -69.92 39.65 61.74
C ASP A 169 -70.09 41.14 62.05
N ALA A 170 -70.08 42.04 61.07
CA ALA A 170 -70.42 43.45 61.27
C ALA A 170 -71.92 43.65 61.57
N HIS A 171 -72.80 42.86 60.98
CA HIS A 171 -74.24 42.89 61.26
C HIS A 171 -74.59 42.32 62.64
N LEU A 172 -73.97 41.20 63.01
CA LEU A 172 -74.05 40.59 64.34
C LEU A 172 -73.38 41.49 65.36
N ALA A 173 -72.18 42.02 65.09
CA ALA A 173 -71.52 42.98 65.95
C ALA A 173 -72.35 44.26 66.07
N ALA A 174 -73.04 44.76 65.04
CA ALA A 174 -73.99 45.88 65.18
C ALA A 174 -75.21 45.51 66.04
N GLN A 175 -75.70 44.27 65.95
CA GLN A 175 -76.76 43.75 66.82
C GLN A 175 -76.32 43.60 68.29
N TYR A 176 -75.10 43.14 68.54
CA TYR A 176 -74.52 42.99 69.89
C TYR A 176 -73.94 44.31 70.44
N SER A 177 -73.49 45.24 69.60
CA SER A 177 -72.93 46.56 69.97
C SER A 177 -73.96 47.66 70.14
N SER A 178 -75.26 47.37 69.95
CA SER A 178 -76.31 48.14 70.63
C SER A 178 -76.26 47.98 72.16
N SER A 179 -75.39 47.11 72.71
CA SER A 179 -75.26 46.92 74.15
C SER A 179 -73.93 47.41 74.75
N LEU A 180 -72.82 47.58 74.01
CA LEU A 180 -71.54 47.96 74.62
C LEU A 180 -70.63 48.73 73.65
N VAL A 181 -70.29 49.97 74.05
CA VAL A 181 -69.32 50.89 73.42
C VAL A 181 -67.87 50.45 73.73
N PRO A 182 -66.87 50.72 72.86
CA PRO A 182 -65.57 50.04 72.84
C PRO A 182 -64.49 50.72 73.71
N GLN A 183 -63.48 49.94 74.11
CA GLN A 183 -62.23 50.43 74.70
C GLN A 183 -61.02 50.06 73.81
N PRO A 184 -60.06 50.97 73.60
CA PRO A 184 -58.89 50.73 72.75
C PRO A 184 -57.76 50.12 73.57
N SER A 185 -57.11 49.07 73.06
CA SER A 185 -55.87 48.57 73.65
C SER A 185 -54.85 48.10 72.60
N ARG A 186 -53.80 48.93 72.51
CA ARG A 186 -52.39 48.63 72.19
C ARG A 186 -52.08 47.88 70.89
N GLU A 187 -51.66 48.67 69.90
CA GLU A 187 -50.80 48.21 68.81
C GLU A 187 -49.48 47.63 69.37
N ALA A 188 -49.19 46.39 69.01
CA ALA A 188 -47.88 45.79 69.17
C ALA A 188 -47.20 45.75 67.79
N THR A 189 -46.16 46.57 67.61
CA THR A 189 -45.33 46.55 66.41
C THR A 189 -44.53 45.26 66.36
N VAL A 190 -44.90 44.37 65.43
CA VAL A 190 -44.15 43.14 65.14
C VAL A 190 -43.08 43.46 64.09
N THR A 191 -41.81 43.42 64.49
CA THR A 191 -40.68 43.48 63.55
C THR A 191 -40.40 42.10 62.98
N ARG A 192 -40.46 41.98 61.64
CA ARG A 192 -40.15 40.75 60.92
C ARG A 192 -38.73 40.85 60.36
N GLU A 193 -37.83 39.98 60.82
CA GLU A 193 -36.47 39.86 60.29
C GLU A 193 -36.46 38.74 59.23
N VAL A 194 -36.07 39.08 58.00
CA VAL A 194 -35.96 38.11 56.89
C VAL A 194 -34.47 37.89 56.60
N ARG A 195 -34.03 36.63 56.72
CA ARG A 195 -32.66 36.20 56.41
C ARG A 195 -32.68 35.49 55.06
N ALA A 196 -31.94 36.04 54.10
CA ALA A 196 -31.72 35.41 52.80
C ALA A 196 -30.28 34.92 52.73
N VAL A 197 -30.11 33.62 52.48
CA VAL A 197 -28.81 32.98 52.26
C VAL A 197 -28.69 32.73 50.76
N VAL A 198 -27.64 33.28 50.15
CA VAL A 198 -27.34 33.06 48.73
C VAL A 198 -26.09 32.18 48.67
N GLU A 199 -26.24 31.03 48.01
CA GLU A 199 -25.16 30.06 47.79
C GLU A 199 -24.83 29.99 46.31
N GLU A 200 -23.54 30.14 45.97
CA GLU A 200 -23.05 29.90 44.61
C GLU A 200 -22.49 28.47 44.51
N VAL A 201 -23.05 27.70 43.59
CA VAL A 201 -22.68 26.30 43.33
C VAL A 201 -22.09 26.21 41.92
N GLN A 202 -20.83 25.75 41.83
CA GLN A 202 -20.20 25.41 40.56
C GLN A 202 -19.77 23.94 40.62
N ASP A 203 -20.21 23.16 39.64
CA ASP A 203 -19.86 21.74 39.48
C ASP A 203 -20.21 20.86 40.71
N GLY A 204 -21.36 21.12 41.33
CA GLY A 204 -21.91 20.31 42.41
C GLY A 204 -21.25 20.52 43.79
N LYS A 205 -20.34 21.48 43.95
CA LYS A 205 -19.72 21.82 45.24
C LYS A 205 -19.94 23.30 45.58
N VAL A 206 -20.39 23.59 46.80
CA VAL A 206 -20.66 24.97 47.27
C VAL A 206 -19.31 25.67 47.47
N VAL A 207 -19.06 26.74 46.72
CA VAL A 207 -17.76 27.45 46.69
C VAL A 207 -17.76 28.77 47.45
N SER A 208 -18.93 29.34 47.75
CA SER A 208 -19.07 30.57 48.53
C SER A 208 -20.46 30.69 49.15
N SER A 209 -20.55 31.12 50.42
CA SER A 209 -21.81 31.37 51.14
C SER A 209 -21.78 32.76 51.77
N ARG A 210 -22.80 33.58 51.47
CA ARG A 210 -22.94 34.94 52.02
C ARG A 210 -24.36 35.17 52.53
N GLU A 211 -24.48 35.49 53.81
CA GLU A 211 -25.74 35.83 54.48
C GLU A 211 -25.99 37.35 54.41
N GLN A 212 -27.18 37.76 53.99
CA GLN A 212 -27.64 39.14 54.06
C GLN A 212 -28.92 39.24 54.92
N VAL A 213 -28.84 40.04 55.97
CA VAL A 213 -29.95 40.31 56.89
C VAL A 213 -30.56 41.66 56.52
N HIS A 214 -31.83 41.66 56.13
CA HIS A 214 -32.60 42.89 55.93
C HIS A 214 -33.66 43.01 57.01
N ARG A 215 -33.55 44.09 57.80
CA ARG A 215 -34.51 44.45 58.84
C ARG A 215 -35.39 45.58 58.31
N SER A 216 -36.67 45.28 58.10
CA SER A 216 -37.66 46.31 57.79
C SER A 216 -38.55 46.50 59.01
N THR A 217 -38.53 47.72 59.56
CA THR A 217 -39.52 48.18 60.54
C THR A 217 -40.74 48.65 59.77
N HIS A 218 -41.91 48.10 60.10
CA HIS A 218 -43.19 48.55 59.58
C HIS A 218 -44.00 49.19 60.71
#